data_AF-A0A918MGL8-F1
#
_entry.id   AF-A0A918MGL8-F1
#
_cell.length_a   1.000
_cell.length_b   1.000
_cell.length_c   1.000
_cell.angle_alpha   90.00
_cell.angle_beta   90.00
_cell.angle_gamma   90.00
#
_symmetry.space_group_name_H-M   'P 1'
#
loop_
_entity.id
_entity.type
_entity.pdbx_description
1 polymer ?
#
loop_
_entity_poly.entity_id
_entity_poly.type
_entity_poly.pdbx_seq_one_letter_code
_entity_poly.pdbx_strand_id
1 'polypeptide(L)' 'MADVSDYEKAMPRVQEHVAQYEKALAEIRTTHAGRPAPEAREALLAAGERHGVRIANEVAQDAAERIADGTL' A
#
# COMPACT_ATOMS: atom_id res chain seq x y z
N MET A 1 -25.16 4.24 -14.10
CA MET A 1 -24.84 2.91 -13.53
C MET A 1 -23.61 2.42 -14.25
N ALA A 2 -22.54 2.06 -13.55
CA ALA A 2 -21.43 1.34 -14.19
C ALA A 2 -22.00 0.01 -14.71
N ASP A 3 -21.78 -0.28 -15.98
CA ASP A 3 -22.14 -1.57 -16.55
C ASP A 3 -21.26 -2.65 -15.91
N VAL A 4 -21.81 -3.83 -15.63
CA VAL A 4 -21.07 -4.96 -15.06
C VAL A 4 -19.84 -5.29 -15.93
N SER A 5 -19.95 -5.08 -17.24
CA SER A 5 -18.84 -5.25 -18.18
C SER A 5 -17.66 -4.30 -17.91
N ASP A 6 -17.90 -3.08 -17.44
CA ASP A 6 -16.82 -2.12 -17.14
C ASP A 6 -16.06 -2.50 -15.87
N TYR A 7 -16.75 -3.10 -14.90
CA TYR A 7 -16.14 -3.63 -13.69
C TYR A 7 -15.23 -4.83 -13.99
N GLU A 8 -15.71 -5.78 -14.81
CA GLU A 8 -14.92 -6.95 -15.22
C GLU A 8 -13.64 -6.55 -15.98
N LYS A 9 -13.71 -5.51 -16.82
CA LYS A 9 -12.55 -4.97 -17.55
C LYS A 9 -11.56 -4.25 -16.64
N ALA A 10 -12.01 -3.66 -15.53
CA ALA A 10 -11.15 -2.96 -14.59
C ALA A 10 -10.46 -3.91 -13.60
N MET A 11 -11.06 -5.07 -13.33
CA MET A 11 -10.60 -6.03 -12.32
C MET A 11 -9.11 -6.41 -12.43
N PRO A 12 -8.55 -6.71 -13.61
CA PRO A 12 -7.13 -7.05 -13.73
C PRO A 12 -6.20 -5.92 -13.29
N ARG A 13 -6.55 -4.66 -13.58
CA ARG A 13 -5.78 -3.49 -13.17
C ARG A 13 -5.83 -3.29 -11.66
N VAL A 14 -6.98 -3.56 -11.05
CA VAL A 14 -7.14 -3.53 -9.59
C VAL A 14 -6.29 -4.61 -8.94
N GLN A 15 -6.33 -5.84 -9.45
CA GLN A 15 -5.50 -6.94 -8.95
C GLN A 15 -4.00 -6.64 -9.04
N GLU A 16 -3.56 -6.07 -10.17
CA GLU A 16 -2.17 -5.66 -10.34
C GLU A 16 -1.79 -4.56 -9.33
N HIS A 17 -2.65 -3.54 -9.16
CA HIS A 17 -2.43 -2.48 -8.19
C HIS A 17 -2.30 -3.01 -6.76
N VAL A 18 -3.19 -3.93 -6.36
CA VAL A 18 -3.14 -4.58 -5.04
C VAL A 18 -1.85 -5.39 -4.88
N ALA A 19 -1.45 -6.17 -5.88
CA ALA A 19 -0.24 -6.98 -5.82
C ALA A 19 1.04 -6.12 -5.67
N GLN A 20 1.11 -4.96 -6.33
CA GLN A 20 2.24 -4.04 -6.15
C GLN A 20 2.22 -3.36 -4.79
N TYR A 21 1.04 -2.99 -4.29
CA TYR A 21 0.88 -2.45 -2.94
C TYR A 21 1.32 -3.47 -1.88
N GLU A 22 0.93 -4.74 -2.00
CA GLU A 22 1.33 -5.80 -1.07
C GLU A 22 2.85 -6.00 -1.02
N LYS A 23 3.55 -5.87 -2.15
CA LYS A 23 5.03 -5.91 -2.18
C LYS A 23 5.64 -4.74 -1.43
N ALA A 24 5.16 -3.52 -1.69
CA ALA A 24 5.63 -2.32 -0.98
C ALA A 24 5.39 -2.45 0.54
N LEU A 25 4.20 -2.93 0.93
CA LEU A 25 3.83 -3.12 2.31
C LEU A 25 4.69 -4.19 3.00
N ALA A 26 4.93 -5.32 2.35
CA ALA A 26 5.76 -6.40 2.89
C ALA A 26 7.21 -5.93 3.11
N GLU A 27 7.78 -5.21 2.15
CA GLU A 27 9.13 -4.63 2.24
C GLU A 27 9.26 -3.68 3.44
N ILE A 28 8.31 -2.74 3.58
CA ILE A 28 8.34 -1.75 4.66
C ILE A 28 8.06 -2.38 6.01
N ARG A 29 7.12 -3.35 6.10
CA ARG A 29 6.89 -4.08 7.34
C ARG A 29 8.17 -4.75 7.84
N THR A 30 8.90 -5.44 6.97
CA THR A 30 10.15 -6.13 7.38
C THR A 30 11.25 -5.17 7.82
N THR A 31 11.29 -3.96 7.26
CA THR A 31 12.39 -3.00 7.49
C THR A 31 12.07 -1.91 8.52
N HIS A 32 10.79 -1.64 8.78
CA HIS A 32 10.31 -0.52 9.60
C HIS A 32 9.36 -0.93 10.73
N ALA A 33 9.14 -2.22 10.98
CA ALA A 33 8.40 -2.67 12.16
C ALA A 33 9.00 -2.09 13.45
N GLY A 34 8.14 -1.54 14.31
CA GLY A 34 8.55 -0.90 15.57
C GLY A 34 9.24 0.47 15.43
N ARG A 35 9.37 0.99 14.20
CA ARG A 35 9.85 2.37 13.96
C ARG A 35 8.70 3.36 14.06
N PRO A 36 8.96 4.67 14.27
CA PRO A 36 7.91 5.67 14.34
C PRO A 36 7.03 5.69 13.08
N ALA A 37 5.70 5.83 13.26
CA ALA A 37 4.74 5.84 12.16
C ALA A 37 5.05 6.88 11.07
N PRO A 38 5.54 8.11 11.36
CA PRO A 38 5.95 9.05 10.30
C PRO A 38 7.06 8.50 9.40
N GLU A 39 8.07 7.82 9.97
CA GLU A 39 9.16 7.19 9.20
C GLU A 39 8.62 6.05 8.35
N ALA A 40 7.78 5.18 8.91
CA ALA A 40 7.16 4.08 8.19
C ALA A 40 6.25 4.56 7.05
N ARG A 41 5.52 5.68 7.26
CA ARG A 41 4.66 6.30 6.25
C ARG A 41 5.45 6.82 5.06
N GLU A 42 6.51 7.60 5.31
CA GLU A 42 7.36 8.12 4.24
C GLU A 42 8.02 6.98 3.46
N ALA A 43 8.50 5.95 4.17
CA ALA A 43 9.08 4.77 3.55
C ALA A 43 8.06 4.01 2.68
N LEU A 44 6.81 3.89 3.13
CA LEU A 44 5.73 3.23 2.40
C LEU A 44 5.33 3.99 1.13
N LEU A 45 5.22 5.32 1.20
CA LEU A 45 4.95 6.14 0.01
C LEU A 45 6.08 5.99 -1.03
N ALA A 46 7.33 6.06 -0.59
CA ALA A 46 8.48 5.86 -1.47
C ALA A 46 8.54 4.44 -2.05
N ALA A 47 8.21 3.41 -1.27
CA ALA A 47 8.13 2.03 -1.75
C ALA A 47 7.00 1.88 -2.79
N GLY A 48 5.84 2.50 -2.56
CA GLY A 48 4.76 2.53 -3.53
C GLY A 48 5.22 3.08 -4.88
N GLU A 49 5.89 4.23 -4.89
CA GLU A 49 6.44 4.82 -6.11
C GLU A 49 7.45 3.89 -6.82
N ARG A 50 8.32 3.21 -6.08
CA ARG A 50 9.26 2.22 -6.65
C ARG A 50 8.55 1.02 -7.29
N HIS A 51 7.45 0.55 -6.69
CA HIS A 51 6.64 -0.56 -7.20
C HIS A 51 5.60 -0.11 -8.24
N GLY A 52 5.59 1.17 -8.62
CA GLY A 52 4.69 1.72 -9.65
C GLY A 52 3.26 1.91 -9.18
N VAL A 53 3.03 1.99 -7.86
CA VAL A 53 1.71 2.10 -7.24
C VAL A 53 1.59 3.40 -6.45
N ARG A 54 0.55 4.18 -6.76
CA ARG A 54 0.25 5.38 -5.98
C ARG A 54 -0.60 5.00 -4.76
N ILE A 55 -0.02 5.14 -3.58
CA ILE A 55 -0.70 4.89 -2.31
C ILE A 55 -1.34 6.20 -1.84
N ALA A 56 -2.62 6.14 -1.47
CA ALA A 56 -3.30 7.29 -0.88
C ALA A 56 -2.69 7.64 0.49
N ASN A 57 -2.67 8.93 0.84
CA ASN A 57 -2.03 9.39 2.08
C ASN A 57 -2.65 8.76 3.33
N GLU A 58 -3.97 8.61 3.32
CA GLU A 58 -4.76 8.03 4.40
C GLU A 58 -4.45 6.54 4.57
N VAL A 59 -4.31 5.82 3.45
CA VAL A 59 -3.93 4.39 3.45
C VAL A 59 -2.50 4.23 3.95
N ALA A 60 -1.59 5.11 3.51
CA ALA A 60 -0.20 5.08 3.96
C ALA A 60 -0.07 5.40 5.45
N GLN A 61 -0.88 6.32 5.98
CA GLN A 61 -0.93 6.66 7.41
C GLN A 61 -1.42 5.47 8.23
N ASP A 62 -2.58 4.90 7.88
CA ASP A 62 -3.19 3.77 8.60
C ASP A 62 -2.28 2.52 8.58
N ALA A 63 -1.66 2.22 7.43
CA ALA A 63 -0.68 1.14 7.34
C ALA A 63 0.57 1.41 8.18
N ALA A 64 1.08 2.64 8.20
CA ALA A 64 2.27 3.00 8.95
C ALA A 64 2.07 2.94 10.46
N GLU A 65 0.89 3.36 10.95
CA GLU A 65 0.52 3.22 12.38
C GLU A 65 0.55 1.75 12.79
N ARG A 66 -0.07 0.86 11.99
CA ARG A 66 -0.07 -0.58 12.28
C ARG A 66 1.32 -1.23 12.19
N ILE A 67 2.15 -0.80 11.24
CA ILE A 67 3.56 -1.25 11.14
C ILE A 67 4.36 -0.80 12.36
N ALA A 68 4.17 0.44 12.81
CA ALA A 68 4.81 0.97 14.01
C ALA A 68 4.38 0.21 15.27
N ASP A 69 3.09 -0.11 15.37
CA ASP A 69 2.51 -0.89 16.47
C ASP A 69 2.86 -2.39 16.42
N GLY A 70 3.44 -2.87 15.30
CA GLY A 70 3.76 -4.28 15.09
C GLY A 70 2.53 -5.19 14.95
N THR A 71 1.38 -4.62 14.58
CA THR A 71 0.09 -5.34 14.45
C THR A 71 -0.22 -5.78 13.02
N LEU A 72 0.61 -5.36 12.06
CA LEU A 72 0.53 -5.71 10.64
C LEU A 72 1.51 -6.84 10.29
#